data_AF-A0A1F6IME0-F1
#
_entry.id   AF-A0A1F6IME0-F1
#
_cell.length_a   1.000
_cell.length_b   1.000
_cell.length_c   1.000
_cell.angle_alpha   90.00
_cell.angle_beta   90.00
_cell.angle_gamma   90.00
#
_symmetry.space_group_name_H-M   'P 1'
#
loop_
_entity.id
_entity.type
_entity.pdbx_description
1 polymer ?
#
loop_
_entity_poly.entity_id
_entity_poly.type
_entity_poly.pdbx_seq_one_letter_code
_entity_poly.pdbx_strand_id
1 'polypeptide(L)'
;MRTAKALILKTFGSETTQVRRSRMFVLGGTASGVVGGIGSLHNVCHSLCVTAVSILAIFGITTQILPLMFLQVYQMYFWTAALVFTLLSAYFYLRQRHPMTRDRNLLLINTGLLIFGLPFSQIADYMDFFRFIGGSLTLAGLFLLVLGKKFKTVYRPGLQSANLGRVQTAIDYPTFRLPKLTAQSLLFIIVIGGFLTNQYLMYRMRIMNNINSAAVSTTTSAMKPLSKIKLTPFDIALAKERMDQNNDGICDTCGMPIQQCIDTGQIDCNMGNNKEAIGILDSQHIHANIKVYVNGNALDFAKSEYYMKSSFIHVEDNQNKENASSVLHMHAKNVPLWLFFRSLGMKLEKDSLTLVDGQVLTTENGNSLKFYLDGKKVDGLRDYVFQPLDKLLISYGPKDDPNLQTQINSVTNYAKDHQK
;
A
#
# COMPACT_ATOMS: atom_id res chain seq x y z
N MET A 1 73.73 67.43 -8.21
CA MET A 1 72.60 68.39 -8.13
C MET A 1 71.35 67.67 -8.66
N ARG A 2 70.52 67.14 -7.76
CA ARG A 2 69.23 67.74 -7.31
C ARG A 2 68.13 67.60 -8.39
N THR A 3 67.32 66.54 -8.33
CA THR A 3 65.95 66.42 -7.68
C THR A 3 64.84 66.91 -8.63
N ALA A 4 63.91 66.07 -9.12
CA ALA A 4 62.82 65.32 -8.46
C ALA A 4 61.46 66.07 -8.42
N LYS A 5 60.37 65.28 -8.56
CA LYS A 5 58.91 65.56 -8.33
C LYS A 5 58.17 66.31 -9.45
N ALA A 6 56.93 65.99 -9.85
CA ALA A 6 55.85 65.09 -9.37
C ALA A 6 54.88 64.84 -10.55
N LEU A 7 54.41 63.61 -10.83
CA LEU A 7 53.28 62.86 -10.25
C LEU A 7 51.89 63.23 -10.83
N ILE A 8 51.14 62.21 -11.29
CA ILE A 8 49.68 61.93 -11.16
C ILE A 8 49.25 61.03 -12.34
N LEU A 9 49.16 59.70 -12.17
CA LEU A 9 48.01 58.89 -11.71
C LEU A 9 46.98 58.56 -12.82
N LYS A 10 46.97 57.29 -13.26
CA LYS A 10 45.78 56.39 -13.36
C LYS A 10 46.15 55.10 -14.10
N THR A 11 46.47 54.05 -13.34
CA THR A 11 45.64 52.84 -13.09
C THR A 11 45.54 51.86 -14.26
N PHE A 12 46.21 50.73 -14.04
CA PHE A 12 45.97 49.43 -14.64
C PHE A 12 44.48 49.06 -14.63
N GLY A 13 43.91 48.78 -15.80
CA GLY A 13 42.66 48.07 -15.96
C GLY A 13 42.93 46.59 -16.24
N SER A 14 42.77 45.75 -15.22
CA SER A 14 42.65 44.29 -15.37
C SER A 14 41.17 43.92 -15.50
N GLU A 15 40.71 43.48 -16.66
CA GLU A 15 39.41 42.82 -16.80
C GLU A 15 39.46 41.76 -17.92
N THR A 16 40.01 40.59 -17.62
CA THR A 16 39.80 39.38 -18.43
C THR A 16 39.60 38.15 -17.55
N THR A 17 38.64 38.18 -16.61
CA THR A 17 38.20 36.97 -15.89
C THR A 17 36.76 37.09 -15.37
N GLN A 18 35.75 37.16 -16.26
CA GLN A 18 34.36 36.98 -15.83
C GLN A 18 33.39 36.46 -16.92
N VAL A 19 33.74 35.43 -17.69
CA VAL A 19 32.75 34.77 -18.58
C VAL A 19 32.78 33.23 -18.55
N ARG A 20 33.69 32.59 -17.79
CA ARG A 20 33.88 31.13 -17.86
C ARG A 20 33.66 30.38 -16.54
N ARG A 21 32.63 30.73 -15.77
CA ARG A 21 32.27 30.00 -14.52
C ARG A 21 30.77 29.76 -14.27
N SER A 22 29.94 29.74 -15.31
CA SER A 22 28.50 29.46 -15.17
C SER A 22 27.97 28.32 -16.07
N ARG A 23 28.85 27.52 -16.69
CA ARG A 23 28.44 26.40 -17.57
C ARG A 23 28.60 24.99 -16.97
N MET A 24 28.92 24.85 -15.68
CA MET A 24 29.10 23.51 -15.05
C MET A 24 28.04 23.10 -14.02
N PHE A 25 26.86 23.74 -13.97
CA PHE A 25 25.79 23.34 -13.04
C PHE A 25 24.42 23.06 -13.68
N VAL A 26 24.33 22.90 -15.01
CA VAL A 26 23.03 22.75 -15.71
C VAL A 26 22.94 21.50 -16.60
N LEU A 27 23.82 20.51 -16.41
CA LEU A 27 23.89 19.31 -17.25
C LEU A 27 23.48 18.00 -16.54
N GLY A 28 22.72 18.09 -15.44
CA GLY A 28 22.19 16.91 -14.72
C GLY A 28 20.68 16.68 -14.82
N GLY A 29 19.93 17.48 -15.59
CA GLY A 29 18.49 17.62 -15.40
C GLY A 29 17.55 17.18 -16.52
N THR A 30 18.02 16.61 -17.63
CA THR A 30 17.12 16.33 -18.78
C THR A 30 17.48 15.04 -19.51
N ALA A 31 17.12 13.90 -18.95
CA ALA A 31 16.92 12.66 -19.68
C ALA A 31 16.09 11.69 -18.83
N SER A 32 14.75 11.77 -18.93
CA SER A 32 13.82 10.65 -18.66
C SER A 32 12.41 11.12 -19.03
N GLY A 33 11.97 10.76 -20.23
CA GLY A 33 10.59 10.89 -20.66
C GLY A 33 9.79 9.63 -20.33
N VAL A 34 8.57 9.84 -19.85
CA VAL A 34 7.31 9.11 -20.12
C VAL A 34 7.37 7.57 -20.16
N VAL A 35 6.70 6.91 -19.20
CA VAL A 35 5.60 5.92 -19.38
C VAL A 35 5.18 5.38 -17.99
N GLY A 36 3.86 5.35 -17.72
CA GLY A 36 3.22 4.32 -16.89
C GLY A 36 2.67 4.70 -15.50
N GLY A 37 1.34 4.75 -15.37
CA GLY A 37 0.65 4.15 -14.21
C GLY A 37 0.24 5.06 -13.04
N ILE A 38 -1.06 5.27 -12.92
CA ILE A 38 -1.77 6.03 -11.88
C ILE A 38 -1.66 5.33 -10.51
N GLY A 39 -1.36 6.09 -9.45
CA GLY A 39 -1.68 5.70 -8.07
C GLY A 39 -0.65 6.14 -7.00
N SER A 40 -1.09 6.99 -6.08
CA SER A 40 -0.50 7.29 -4.76
C SER A 40 0.94 7.84 -4.68
N LEU A 41 1.17 8.72 -3.71
CA LEU A 41 2.45 9.36 -3.41
C LEU A 41 3.52 8.40 -2.84
N HIS A 42 3.10 7.18 -2.49
CA HIS A 42 4.01 6.04 -2.32
C HIS A 42 4.87 5.84 -3.59
N ASN A 43 4.37 6.24 -4.76
CA ASN A 43 5.08 6.14 -6.03
C ASN A 43 6.05 7.27 -6.36
N VAL A 44 6.23 8.36 -5.63
CA VAL A 44 7.30 9.31 -6.02
C VAL A 44 8.66 8.78 -5.56
N CYS A 45 8.76 8.38 -4.29
CA CYS A 45 9.91 7.63 -3.80
C CYS A 45 10.01 6.29 -4.52
N HIS A 46 8.92 5.54 -4.69
CA HIS A 46 8.98 4.25 -5.39
C HIS A 46 9.25 4.40 -6.89
N SER A 47 8.82 5.45 -7.60
CA SER A 47 9.17 5.67 -9.02
C SER A 47 10.60 6.16 -9.19
N LEU A 48 11.12 7.01 -8.28
CA LEU A 48 12.54 7.37 -8.28
C LEU A 48 13.41 6.16 -7.92
N CYS A 49 12.99 5.33 -6.96
CA CYS A 49 13.67 4.09 -6.60
C CYS A 49 13.58 3.07 -7.73
N VAL A 50 12.41 2.87 -8.35
CA VAL A 50 12.22 1.98 -9.51
C VAL A 50 12.97 2.51 -10.72
N THR A 51 13.05 3.82 -10.94
CA THR A 51 13.89 4.41 -12.00
C THR A 51 15.37 4.18 -11.72
N ALA A 52 15.83 4.42 -10.49
CA ALA A 52 17.21 4.16 -10.08
C ALA A 52 17.55 2.66 -10.17
N VAL A 53 16.66 1.78 -9.73
CA VAL A 53 16.78 0.31 -9.84
C VAL A 53 16.73 -0.13 -11.30
N SER A 54 15.89 0.48 -12.14
CA SER A 54 15.85 0.21 -13.59
C SER A 54 17.14 0.65 -14.29
N ILE A 55 17.72 1.79 -13.89
CA ILE A 55 19.02 2.25 -14.38
C ILE A 55 20.13 1.30 -13.92
N LEU A 56 20.12 0.86 -12.66
CA LEU A 56 21.09 -0.10 -12.12
C LEU A 56 20.95 -1.48 -12.78
N ALA A 57 19.73 -1.90 -13.13
CA ALA A 57 19.46 -3.14 -13.85
C ALA A 57 20.03 -3.14 -15.27
N ILE A 58 20.09 -1.98 -15.95
CA ILE A 58 20.79 -1.84 -17.25
C ILE A 58 22.28 -2.17 -17.11
N PHE A 59 22.89 -1.93 -15.94
CA PHE A 59 24.27 -2.27 -15.64
C PHE A 59 24.42 -3.66 -14.97
N GLY A 60 23.38 -4.49 -14.98
CA GLY A 60 23.41 -5.85 -14.42
C GLY A 60 23.35 -5.92 -12.89
N ILE A 61 23.03 -4.82 -12.20
CA ILE A 61 22.93 -4.77 -10.74
C ILE A 61 21.47 -4.97 -10.34
N THR A 62 21.13 -6.18 -9.86
CA THR A 62 19.80 -6.49 -9.32
C THR A 62 19.78 -6.29 -7.81
N THR A 63 19.02 -5.30 -7.31
CA THR A 63 18.82 -5.12 -5.86
C THR A 63 17.49 -5.76 -5.44
N GLN A 64 17.50 -6.54 -4.35
CA GLN A 64 16.28 -7.10 -3.77
C GLN A 64 15.46 -5.98 -3.11
N ILE A 65 14.54 -5.38 -3.88
CA ILE A 65 13.27 -4.64 -3.62
C ILE A 65 13.07 -3.76 -2.35
N LEU A 66 13.88 -3.83 -1.29
CA LEU A 66 13.65 -3.09 -0.03
C LEU A 66 14.77 -2.15 0.51
N PRO A 67 15.85 -1.77 -0.20
CA PRO A 67 16.93 -1.02 0.44
C PRO A 67 16.56 0.42 0.87
N LEU A 68 15.42 0.97 0.45
CA LEU A 68 15.07 2.39 0.68
C LEU A 68 13.78 2.59 1.52
N MET A 69 13.23 1.52 2.12
CA MET A 69 12.09 1.64 3.04
C MET A 69 12.39 2.56 4.25
N PHE A 70 13.65 2.63 4.69
CA PHE A 70 14.06 3.52 5.78
C PHE A 70 13.82 5.02 5.46
N LEU A 71 13.81 5.42 4.18
CA LEU A 71 13.55 6.81 3.78
C LEU A 71 12.09 7.23 3.98
N GLN A 72 11.15 6.28 4.08
CA GLN A 72 9.75 6.60 4.34
C GLN A 72 9.56 7.24 5.72
N VAL A 73 10.33 6.77 6.71
CA VAL A 73 10.37 7.37 8.06
C VAL A 73 10.79 8.84 7.98
N TYR A 74 11.66 9.18 7.02
CA TYR A 74 12.18 10.53 6.84
C TYR A 74 11.39 11.39 5.82
N GLN A 75 10.35 10.85 5.19
CA GLN A 75 9.60 11.52 4.11
C GLN A 75 9.03 12.87 4.55
N MET A 76 8.52 12.95 5.77
CA MET A 76 7.99 14.20 6.35
C MET A 76 9.07 15.28 6.51
N TYR A 77 10.29 14.90 6.90
CA TYR A 77 11.40 15.84 7.06
C TYR A 77 11.87 16.38 5.71
N PHE A 78 11.98 15.52 4.70
CA PHE A 78 12.35 15.95 3.34
C PHE A 78 11.30 16.86 2.72
N TRP A 79 10.01 16.54 2.87
CA TRP A 79 8.94 17.39 2.36
C TRP A 79 8.93 18.76 3.05
N THR A 80 9.10 18.80 4.38
CA THR A 80 9.18 20.05 5.15
C THR A 80 10.38 20.89 4.74
N ALA A 81 11.55 20.27 4.55
CA ALA A 81 12.74 20.96 4.04
C ALA A 81 12.50 21.55 2.64
N ALA A 82 11.90 20.77 1.73
CA ALA A 82 11.54 21.23 0.38
C ALA A 82 10.56 22.40 0.41
N LEU A 83 9.56 22.38 1.31
CA LEU A 83 8.63 23.49 1.51
C LEU A 83 9.38 24.75 1.97
N VAL A 84 10.24 24.64 2.99
CA VAL A 84 11.03 25.77 3.51
C VAL A 84 11.92 26.38 2.42
N PHE A 85 12.65 25.56 1.66
CA PHE A 85 13.49 26.05 0.56
C PHE A 85 12.69 26.69 -0.57
N THR A 86 11.51 26.15 -0.88
CA THR A 86 10.62 26.73 -1.90
C THR A 86 10.08 28.09 -1.45
N LEU A 87 9.67 28.21 -0.18
CA LEU A 87 9.23 29.48 0.41
C LEU A 87 10.34 30.53 0.45
N LEU A 88 11.55 30.13 0.83
CA LEU A 88 12.71 31.03 0.84
C LEU A 88 13.07 31.50 -0.58
N SER A 89 13.02 30.59 -1.56
CA SER A 89 13.24 30.92 -2.97
C SER A 89 12.16 31.88 -3.50
N ALA A 90 10.90 31.65 -3.13
CA ALA A 90 9.80 32.54 -3.47
C ALA A 90 9.98 33.93 -2.83
N TYR A 91 10.41 34.00 -1.57
CA TYR A 91 10.71 35.26 -0.88
C TYR A 91 11.81 36.06 -1.60
N PHE A 92 12.94 35.44 -1.93
CA PHE A 92 14.01 36.10 -2.67
C PHE A 92 13.56 36.54 -4.06
N TYR A 93 12.80 35.70 -4.76
CA TYR A 93 12.22 36.04 -6.06
C TYR A 93 11.31 37.28 -5.99
N LEU A 94 10.45 37.37 -4.97
CA LEU A 94 9.56 38.52 -4.77
C LEU A 94 10.32 39.79 -4.35
N ARG A 95 11.42 39.64 -3.61
CA ARG A 95 12.26 40.77 -3.18
C ARG A 95 13.12 41.32 -4.32
N GLN A 96 13.49 40.50 -5.28
CA GLN A 96 14.33 40.89 -6.40
C GLN A 96 13.49 41.56 -7.49
N ARG A 97 13.65 42.88 -7.67
CA ARG A 97 12.86 43.69 -8.63
C ARG A 97 13.11 43.36 -10.12
N HIS A 98 13.94 42.37 -10.45
CA HIS A 98 14.26 42.03 -11.84
C HIS A 98 13.48 40.79 -12.32
N PRO A 99 12.70 40.90 -13.40
CA PRO A 99 11.88 39.79 -13.91
C PRO A 99 12.74 38.76 -14.66
N MET A 100 13.43 37.89 -13.92
CA MET A 100 14.06 36.70 -14.48
C MET A 100 12.98 35.66 -14.83
N THR A 101 12.56 35.65 -16.09
CA THR A 101 11.49 34.76 -16.60
C THR A 101 11.76 33.26 -16.40
N ARG A 102 13.02 32.84 -16.31
CA ARG A 102 13.40 31.42 -16.14
C ARG A 102 13.17 30.94 -14.71
N ASP A 103 13.52 31.77 -13.73
CA ASP A 103 13.46 31.41 -12.30
C ASP A 103 12.01 31.27 -11.85
N ARG A 104 11.10 32.10 -12.41
CA ARG A 104 9.65 31.97 -12.20
C ARG A 104 9.11 30.59 -12.62
N ASN A 105 9.56 30.08 -13.75
CA ASN A 105 9.06 28.80 -14.28
C ASN A 105 9.60 27.63 -13.44
N LEU A 106 10.84 27.71 -12.98
CA LEU A 106 11.41 26.71 -12.06
C LEU A 106 10.71 26.73 -10.70
N LEU A 107 10.40 27.92 -10.18
CA LEU A 107 9.62 28.06 -8.95
C LEU A 107 8.22 27.43 -9.11
N LEU A 108 7.57 27.65 -10.26
CA LEU A 108 6.26 27.04 -10.56
C LEU A 108 6.34 25.50 -10.63
N ILE A 109 7.40 24.96 -11.23
CA ILE A 109 7.64 23.51 -11.27
C ILE A 109 7.83 22.94 -9.86
N ASN A 110 8.68 23.56 -9.05
CA ASN A 110 8.99 23.09 -7.70
C ASN A 110 7.76 23.16 -6.78
N THR A 111 6.99 24.26 -6.85
CA THR A 111 5.73 24.40 -6.13
C THR A 111 4.73 23.33 -6.57
N GLY A 112 4.61 23.09 -7.87
CA GLY A 112 3.74 22.04 -8.41
C GLY A 112 4.12 20.65 -7.90
N LEU A 113 5.41 20.30 -7.92
CA LEU A 113 5.92 19.02 -7.43
C LEU A 113 5.72 18.85 -5.92
N LEU A 114 5.87 19.92 -5.14
CA LEU A 114 5.64 19.91 -3.69
C LEU A 114 4.18 19.62 -3.34
N ILE A 115 3.24 20.28 -4.05
CA ILE A 115 1.79 20.09 -3.89
C ILE A 115 1.39 18.69 -4.38
N PHE A 116 1.95 18.26 -5.52
CA PHE A 116 1.74 16.92 -6.04
C PHE A 116 2.25 15.84 -5.09
N GLY A 117 3.32 16.16 -4.34
CA GLY A 117 4.07 15.29 -3.46
C GLY A 117 3.70 15.36 -1.97
N LEU A 118 2.51 15.85 -1.64
CA LEU A 118 2.03 16.11 -0.28
C LEU A 118 1.78 14.81 0.55
N PRO A 119 2.49 14.57 1.66
CA PRO A 119 2.56 13.26 2.35
C PRO A 119 1.47 13.01 3.42
N PHE A 120 0.50 13.90 3.59
CA PHE A 120 -0.45 13.84 4.71
C PHE A 120 -1.60 12.87 4.45
N SER A 121 -1.68 11.80 5.25
CA SER A 121 -2.77 10.80 5.20
C SER A 121 -4.12 11.36 5.64
N GLN A 122 -4.13 12.38 6.50
CA GLN A 122 -5.34 13.01 7.04
C GLN A 122 -6.22 13.68 5.96
N ILE A 123 -5.64 13.98 4.80
CA ILE A 123 -6.35 14.56 3.65
C ILE A 123 -6.37 13.60 2.46
N ALA A 124 -6.35 12.29 2.73
CA ALA A 124 -6.41 11.21 1.73
C ALA A 124 -7.51 11.46 0.69
N ASP A 125 -8.71 11.83 1.15
CA ASP A 125 -9.89 12.08 0.31
C ASP A 125 -9.69 13.23 -0.69
N TYR A 126 -8.81 14.18 -0.37
CA TYR A 126 -8.49 15.33 -1.21
C TYR A 126 -7.20 15.16 -2.01
N MET A 127 -6.49 14.03 -1.87
CA MET A 127 -5.19 13.86 -2.53
C MET A 127 -5.27 13.96 -4.04
N ASP A 128 -6.35 13.51 -4.65
CA ASP A 128 -6.52 13.61 -6.10
C ASP A 128 -6.65 15.07 -6.56
N PHE A 129 -7.27 15.93 -5.75
CA PHE A 129 -7.34 17.37 -5.99
C PHE A 129 -5.96 18.03 -5.90
N PHE A 130 -5.17 17.72 -4.85
CA PHE A 130 -3.81 18.26 -4.73
C PHE A 130 -2.89 17.76 -5.84
N ARG A 131 -2.98 16.48 -6.22
CA ARG A 131 -2.23 15.93 -7.38
C ARG A 131 -2.64 16.62 -8.67
N PHE A 132 -3.91 16.90 -8.87
CA PHE A 132 -4.38 17.62 -10.05
C PHE A 132 -3.78 19.03 -10.11
N ILE A 133 -3.87 19.80 -9.02
CA ILE A 133 -3.32 21.16 -8.97
C ILE A 133 -1.80 21.14 -9.14
N GLY A 134 -1.12 20.30 -8.36
CA GLY A 134 0.33 20.18 -8.39
C GLY A 134 0.85 19.75 -9.76
N GLY A 135 0.25 18.72 -10.35
CA GLY A 135 0.60 18.24 -11.69
C GLY A 135 0.37 19.28 -12.77
N SER A 136 -0.75 20.01 -12.71
CA SER A 136 -1.06 21.08 -13.66
C SER A 136 -0.04 22.23 -13.58
N LEU A 137 0.36 22.64 -12.37
CA LEU A 137 1.39 23.65 -12.16
C LEU A 137 2.76 23.20 -12.69
N THR A 138 3.14 21.94 -12.44
CA THR A 138 4.38 21.36 -12.95
C THR A 138 4.41 21.33 -14.47
N LEU A 139 3.33 20.87 -15.12
CA LEU A 139 3.21 20.83 -16.57
C LEU A 139 3.24 22.24 -17.18
N ALA A 140 2.52 23.20 -16.59
CA ALA A 140 2.53 24.60 -17.02
C ALA A 140 3.93 25.21 -16.91
N GLY A 141 4.63 24.95 -15.80
CA GLY A 141 6.00 25.41 -15.59
C GLY A 141 6.99 24.80 -16.58
N LEU A 142 6.90 23.50 -16.86
CA LEU A 142 7.72 22.82 -17.87
C LEU A 142 7.46 23.36 -19.27
N PHE A 143 6.18 23.55 -19.64
CA PHE A 143 5.77 24.13 -20.91
C PHE A 143 6.37 25.53 -21.10
N LEU A 144 6.24 26.41 -20.09
CA LEU A 144 6.81 27.76 -20.13
C LEU A 144 8.34 27.75 -20.19
N LEU A 145 8.99 26.78 -19.53
CA LEU A 145 10.43 26.63 -19.54
C LEU A 145 10.98 26.21 -20.91
N VAL A 146 10.29 25.28 -21.59
CA VAL A 146 10.70 24.76 -22.91
C VAL A 146 10.32 25.73 -24.04
N LEU A 147 9.09 26.23 -24.05
CA LEU A 147 8.54 27.00 -25.16
C LEU A 147 8.61 28.52 -24.98
N GLY A 148 8.87 29.01 -23.77
CA GLY A 148 8.95 30.45 -23.49
C GLY A 148 10.01 31.16 -24.34
N LYS A 149 11.07 30.47 -24.75
CA LYS A 149 12.09 31.02 -25.66
C LYS A 149 11.56 31.26 -27.08
N LYS A 150 10.69 30.38 -27.60
CA LYS A 150 10.16 30.51 -28.96
C LYS A 150 9.11 31.61 -29.06
N PHE A 151 8.30 31.80 -28.02
CA PHE A 151 7.30 32.87 -27.98
C PHE A 151 7.92 34.27 -27.96
N LYS A 152 9.05 34.47 -27.29
CA LYS A 152 9.71 35.78 -27.22
C LYS A 152 10.21 36.29 -28.58
N THR A 153 10.55 35.37 -29.49
CA THR A 153 10.98 35.70 -30.86
C THR A 153 9.80 36.00 -31.78
N VAL A 154 8.66 35.33 -31.58
CA VAL A 154 7.46 35.51 -32.41
C VAL A 154 6.67 36.78 -32.05
N TYR A 155 6.76 37.23 -30.79
CA TYR A 155 6.00 38.39 -30.28
C TYR A 155 6.82 39.69 -30.14
N ARG A 156 7.94 39.81 -30.85
CA ARG A 156 8.65 41.09 -31.00
C ARG A 156 8.33 41.68 -32.38
N PRO A 157 7.10 42.22 -32.61
CA PRO A 157 6.87 42.99 -33.83
C PRO A 157 7.76 44.23 -33.77
N GLY A 158 8.38 44.55 -34.90
CA GLY A 158 9.44 45.55 -35.04
C GLY A 158 9.14 46.88 -34.36
N LEU A 159 9.81 47.15 -33.24
CA LEU A 159 10.30 48.49 -32.93
C LEU A 159 11.72 48.59 -33.47
N GLN A 160 11.84 48.63 -34.79
CA GLN A 160 13.03 49.17 -35.45
C GLN A 160 12.60 50.37 -36.28
N SER A 161 13.01 51.54 -35.77
CA SER A 161 13.26 52.78 -36.51
C SER A 161 12.09 53.36 -37.33
N ALA A 162 11.19 54.08 -36.64
CA ALA A 162 10.51 55.22 -37.25
C ALA A 162 11.40 56.46 -37.09
N ASN A 163 12.30 56.67 -38.05
CA ASN A 163 12.87 57.99 -38.31
C ASN A 163 11.89 58.74 -39.21
N LEU A 164 11.64 60.00 -38.83
CA LEU A 164 10.93 61.10 -39.50
C LEU A 164 10.21 60.84 -40.83
N GLY A 165 8.92 61.19 -40.87
CA GLY A 165 8.20 61.45 -42.12
C GLY A 165 6.72 61.69 -41.92
N ARG A 166 6.36 62.96 -41.70
CA ARG A 166 5.00 63.53 -41.68
C ARG A 166 4.11 62.92 -42.79
N VAL A 167 3.10 62.11 -42.43
CA VAL A 167 1.97 61.82 -43.32
C VAL A 167 0.68 61.81 -42.50
N GLN A 168 -0.26 62.60 -43.01
CA GLN A 168 -1.61 62.85 -42.51
C GLN A 168 -2.39 61.56 -42.21
N THR A 169 -3.15 61.68 -41.13
CA THR A 169 -4.27 60.88 -40.65
C THR A 169 -5.14 60.18 -41.71
N ALA A 170 -5.11 58.85 -41.69
CA ALA A 170 -6.26 58.00 -42.00
C ALA A 170 -6.51 57.14 -40.76
N ILE A 171 -7.70 57.28 -40.16
CA ILE A 171 -8.15 56.45 -39.04
C ILE A 171 -8.53 55.10 -39.65
N ASP A 172 -7.56 54.18 -39.67
CA ASP A 172 -7.79 52.79 -39.99
C ASP A 172 -8.16 52.07 -38.69
N TYR A 173 -9.41 51.59 -38.60
CA TYR A 173 -9.84 50.78 -37.48
C TYR A 173 -8.99 49.50 -37.44
N PRO A 174 -8.37 49.14 -36.31
CA PRO A 174 -7.57 47.93 -36.24
C PRO A 174 -8.47 46.73 -36.48
N THR A 175 -8.44 46.17 -37.70
CA THR A 175 -9.04 44.87 -37.97
C THR A 175 -8.32 43.86 -37.08
N PHE A 176 -9.00 43.41 -36.02
CA PHE A 176 -8.52 42.37 -35.13
C PHE A 176 -8.39 41.07 -35.92
N ARG A 177 -7.24 40.86 -36.57
CA ARG A 177 -6.91 39.60 -37.20
C ARG A 177 -6.57 38.60 -36.10
N LEU A 178 -7.52 37.72 -35.81
CA LEU A 178 -7.31 36.56 -34.95
C LEU A 178 -6.04 35.84 -35.41
N PRO A 179 -5.08 35.56 -34.50
CA PRO A 179 -3.86 34.86 -34.85
C PRO A 179 -4.23 33.51 -35.47
N LYS A 180 -3.64 33.19 -36.62
CA LYS A 180 -3.88 31.91 -37.30
C LYS A 180 -3.61 30.78 -36.31
N LEU A 181 -4.66 30.04 -35.97
CA LEU A 181 -4.61 28.92 -35.04
C LEU A 181 -3.65 27.88 -35.62
N THR A 182 -2.44 27.81 -35.09
CA THR A 182 -1.46 26.83 -35.56
C THR A 182 -1.90 25.43 -35.14
N ALA A 183 -1.56 24.40 -35.93
CA ALA A 183 -1.92 23.02 -35.63
C ALA A 183 -1.51 22.57 -34.21
N GLN A 184 -0.46 23.18 -33.65
CA GLN A 184 0.00 22.97 -32.27
C GLN A 184 -0.93 23.53 -31.20
N SER A 185 -1.58 24.67 -31.47
CA SER A 185 -2.60 25.26 -30.59
C SER A 185 -3.85 24.38 -30.53
N LEU A 186 -4.20 23.75 -31.65
CA LEU A 186 -5.33 22.82 -31.74
C LEU A 186 -5.07 21.54 -30.93
N LEU A 187 -3.84 21.00 -31.01
CA LEU A 187 -3.44 19.82 -30.23
C LEU A 187 -3.57 20.07 -28.72
N PHE A 188 -3.25 21.28 -28.26
CA PHE A 188 -3.35 21.67 -26.85
C PHE A 188 -4.79 21.72 -26.35
N ILE A 189 -5.71 22.26 -27.16
CA ILE A 189 -7.15 22.28 -26.85
C ILE A 189 -7.71 20.85 -26.81
N ILE A 190 -7.24 19.97 -27.69
CA ILE A 190 -7.66 18.57 -27.73
C ILE A 190 -7.15 17.79 -26.51
N VAL A 191 -5.90 17.99 -26.08
CA VAL A 191 -5.34 17.29 -24.91
C VAL A 191 -5.97 17.79 -23.61
N ILE A 192 -6.10 19.12 -23.44
CA ILE A 192 -6.76 19.68 -22.25
C ILE A 192 -8.25 19.37 -22.26
N GLY A 193 -8.91 19.50 -23.41
CA GLY A 193 -10.32 19.17 -23.58
C GLY A 193 -10.59 17.69 -23.29
N GLY A 194 -9.84 16.78 -23.91
CA GLY A 194 -9.98 15.34 -23.68
C GLY A 194 -9.71 14.94 -22.23
N PHE A 195 -8.75 15.57 -21.57
CA PHE A 195 -8.49 15.34 -20.15
C PHE A 195 -9.64 15.85 -19.26
N LEU A 196 -10.15 17.06 -19.49
CA LEU A 196 -11.28 17.62 -18.74
C LEU A 196 -12.58 16.83 -18.97
N THR A 197 -12.83 16.36 -20.19
CA THR A 197 -14.00 15.53 -20.52
C THR A 197 -13.93 14.16 -19.84
N ASN A 198 -12.75 13.52 -19.81
CA ASN A 198 -12.55 12.26 -19.08
C ASN A 198 -12.79 12.43 -17.57
N GLN A 199 -12.35 13.56 -16.98
CA GLN A 199 -12.58 13.86 -15.57
C GLN A 199 -14.05 14.15 -15.24
N TYR A 200 -14.76 14.85 -16.11
CA TYR A 200 -16.22 15.07 -15.96
C TYR A 200 -16.99 13.74 -15.95
N LEU A 201 -16.61 12.80 -16.82
CA LEU A 201 -17.21 11.46 -16.85
C LEU A 201 -16.92 10.67 -15.57
N MET A 202 -15.68 10.71 -15.06
CA MET A 202 -15.29 10.06 -13.81
C MET A 202 -16.02 10.62 -12.58
N TYR A 203 -16.15 11.96 -12.49
CA TYR A 203 -16.90 12.63 -11.42
C TYR A 203 -18.38 12.23 -11.45
N ARG A 204 -18.99 12.19 -12.64
CA ARG A 204 -20.42 11.91 -12.79
C ARG A 204 -20.77 10.44 -12.54
N MET A 205 -19.81 9.52 -12.66
CA MET A 205 -20.01 8.09 -12.36
C MET A 205 -19.92 7.74 -10.86
N ARG A 206 -19.51 8.67 -9.97
CA ARG A 206 -19.20 8.36 -8.55
C ARG A 206 -20.24 8.83 -7.53
N ILE A 207 -21.37 9.41 -7.94
CA ILE A 207 -22.40 10.01 -7.04
C ILE A 207 -23.72 9.21 -7.03
N MET A 208 -23.68 7.89 -7.24
CA MET A 208 -24.85 7.02 -7.02
C MET A 208 -24.43 5.71 -6.38
N ASN A 209 -24.02 5.75 -5.09
CA ASN A 209 -24.14 4.60 -4.19
C ASN A 209 -24.18 5.08 -2.73
N ASN A 210 -25.42 5.20 -2.24
CA ASN A 210 -25.91 5.09 -0.86
C ASN A 210 -24.98 5.54 0.28
N ILE A 211 -25.20 6.78 0.69
CA ILE A 211 -25.08 7.20 2.09
C ILE A 211 -26.29 6.63 2.82
N ASN A 212 -26.07 5.62 3.66
CA ASN A 212 -26.86 5.31 4.85
C ASN A 212 -26.21 4.11 5.57
N SER A 213 -25.33 4.39 6.53
CA SER A 213 -25.26 3.71 7.84
C SER A 213 -24.12 4.33 8.64
N ALA A 214 -24.52 5.01 9.72
CA ALA A 214 -23.63 5.60 10.71
C ALA A 214 -23.06 4.50 11.63
N ALA A 215 -21.75 4.52 11.87
CA ALA A 215 -21.13 4.46 13.19
C ALA A 215 -19.60 4.48 13.02
N VAL A 216 -18.98 5.53 13.56
CA VAL A 216 -17.57 5.66 13.96
C VAL A 216 -16.63 4.58 13.40
N SER A 217 -15.97 4.89 12.28
CA SER A 217 -14.76 4.19 11.88
C SER A 217 -13.80 5.23 11.32
N THR A 218 -12.67 5.41 12.01
CA THR A 218 -11.48 6.08 11.53
C THR A 218 -11.03 5.41 10.24
N THR A 219 -11.37 6.03 9.11
CA THR A 219 -11.01 5.60 7.76
C THR A 219 -9.52 5.81 7.51
N THR A 220 -8.71 4.83 7.91
CA THR A 220 -7.45 4.52 7.23
C THR A 220 -7.77 4.07 5.80
N SER A 221 -6.98 4.52 4.82
CA SER A 221 -7.15 4.17 3.40
C SER A 221 -7.30 2.66 3.23
N ALA A 222 -8.51 2.22 2.87
CA ALA A 222 -8.88 0.82 2.76
C ALA A 222 -8.04 0.13 1.67
N MET A 223 -7.01 -0.61 2.10
CA MET A 223 -6.53 -1.74 1.32
C MET A 223 -7.73 -2.64 1.04
N LYS A 224 -7.96 -2.97 -0.24
CA LYS A 224 -9.00 -3.93 -0.61
C LYS A 224 -8.73 -5.23 0.17
N PRO A 225 -9.72 -5.81 0.88
CA PRO A 225 -9.50 -7.01 1.65
C PRO A 225 -8.99 -8.12 0.72
N LEU A 226 -7.87 -8.74 1.11
CA LEU A 226 -7.23 -9.81 0.35
C LEU A 226 -8.08 -11.10 0.39
N SER A 227 -8.89 -11.26 1.44
CA SER A 227 -9.85 -12.35 1.62
C SER A 227 -11.29 -11.88 1.38
N LYS A 228 -12.11 -12.73 0.76
CA LYS A 228 -13.57 -12.52 0.71
C LYS A 228 -14.27 -12.87 2.02
N ILE A 229 -13.64 -13.72 2.83
CA ILE A 229 -14.11 -14.15 4.15
C ILE A 229 -13.70 -13.10 5.18
N LYS A 230 -14.64 -12.67 6.01
CA LYS A 230 -14.37 -11.77 7.15
C LYS A 230 -13.88 -12.57 8.35
N LEU A 231 -12.93 -12.02 9.10
CA LEU A 231 -12.50 -12.56 10.39
C LEU A 231 -13.67 -12.58 11.38
N THR A 232 -13.78 -13.64 12.18
CA THR A 232 -14.75 -13.69 13.27
C THR A 232 -14.30 -12.84 14.46
N PRO A 233 -15.19 -12.53 15.43
CA PRO A 233 -14.79 -11.89 16.68
C PRO A 233 -13.70 -12.67 17.43
N PHE A 234 -13.72 -14.01 17.36
CA PHE A 234 -12.68 -14.85 17.94
C PHE A 234 -11.34 -14.61 17.24
N ASP A 235 -11.30 -14.62 15.91
CA ASP A 235 -10.06 -14.41 15.15
C ASP A 235 -9.47 -13.01 15.41
N ILE A 236 -10.32 -11.98 15.49
CA ILE A 236 -9.88 -10.61 15.80
C ILE A 236 -9.26 -10.52 17.20
N ALA A 237 -9.88 -11.16 18.19
CA ALA A 237 -9.34 -11.20 19.55
C ALA A 237 -8.01 -11.95 19.60
N LEU A 238 -7.93 -13.09 18.91
CA LEU A 238 -6.72 -13.89 18.82
C LEU A 238 -5.58 -13.16 18.08
N ALA A 239 -5.89 -12.45 17.00
CA ALA A 239 -4.93 -11.63 16.27
C ALA A 239 -4.27 -10.60 17.19
N LYS A 240 -5.08 -9.88 17.99
CA LYS A 240 -4.58 -8.91 18.96
C LYS A 240 -3.70 -9.57 20.02
N GLU A 241 -4.18 -10.66 20.62
CA GLU A 241 -3.41 -11.41 21.62
C GLU A 241 -2.03 -11.84 21.09
N ARG A 242 -1.95 -12.28 19.83
CA ARG A 242 -0.73 -12.86 19.26
C ARG A 242 0.24 -11.81 18.71
N MET A 243 -0.29 -10.74 18.13
CA MET A 243 0.52 -9.75 17.42
C MET A 243 0.71 -8.43 18.18
N ASP A 244 -0.09 -8.13 19.19
CA ASP A 244 -0.08 -6.88 19.98
C ASP A 244 -0.11 -7.24 21.48
N GLN A 245 0.98 -7.88 21.95
CA GLN A 245 1.09 -8.44 23.30
C GLN A 245 1.18 -7.36 24.37
N ASN A 246 1.71 -6.19 24.02
CA ASN A 246 1.78 -5.04 24.92
C ASN A 246 0.52 -4.15 24.85
N ASN A 247 -0.42 -4.44 23.94
CA ASN A 247 -1.68 -3.76 23.75
C ASN A 247 -1.50 -2.25 23.47
N ASP A 248 -0.48 -1.89 22.67
CA ASP A 248 -0.21 -0.51 22.23
C ASP A 248 -0.86 -0.19 20.86
N GLY A 249 -1.51 -1.16 20.24
CA GLY A 249 -2.15 -1.03 18.94
C GLY A 249 -1.20 -1.20 17.76
N ILE A 250 0.04 -1.63 18.00
CA ILE A 250 1.07 -1.87 17.01
C ILE A 250 1.42 -3.36 17.04
N CYS A 251 1.65 -3.93 15.86
CA CYS A 251 2.12 -5.29 15.76
C CYS A 251 3.59 -5.39 16.22
N ASP A 252 3.84 -6.16 17.27
CA ASP A 252 5.16 -6.40 17.87
C ASP A 252 6.18 -6.97 16.87
N THR A 253 5.72 -7.68 15.84
CA THR A 253 6.59 -8.32 14.85
C THR A 253 7.00 -7.38 13.71
N CYS A 254 6.07 -6.57 13.19
CA CYS A 254 6.32 -5.75 11.99
C CYS A 254 6.25 -4.24 12.21
N GLY A 255 5.87 -3.76 13.40
CA GLY A 255 5.77 -2.34 13.72
C GLY A 255 4.66 -1.59 12.98
N MET A 256 3.71 -2.29 12.35
CA MET A 256 2.55 -1.68 11.69
C MET A 256 1.36 -1.63 12.66
N PRO A 257 0.41 -0.70 12.48
CA PRO A 257 -0.83 -0.71 13.27
C PRO A 257 -1.51 -2.09 13.20
N ILE A 258 -1.89 -2.65 14.34
CA ILE A 258 -2.46 -4.00 14.42
C ILE A 258 -3.70 -4.17 13.54
N GLN A 259 -4.53 -3.12 13.45
CA GLN A 259 -5.72 -3.11 12.61
C GLN A 259 -5.39 -3.33 11.13
N GLN A 260 -4.26 -2.83 10.65
CA GLN A 260 -3.82 -3.05 9.27
C GLN A 260 -3.51 -4.53 9.01
N CYS A 261 -2.89 -5.23 9.97
CA CYS A 261 -2.69 -6.68 9.87
C CYS A 261 -4.03 -7.43 9.85
N ILE A 262 -4.94 -7.08 10.76
CA ILE A 262 -6.28 -7.67 10.86
C ILE A 262 -7.08 -7.46 9.56
N ASP A 263 -7.07 -6.25 8.99
CA ASP A 263 -7.79 -5.91 7.76
C ASP A 263 -7.28 -6.69 6.54
N THR A 264 -6.03 -7.14 6.57
CA THR A 264 -5.45 -8.01 5.55
C THR A 264 -5.77 -9.50 5.76
N GLY A 265 -6.47 -9.87 6.83
CA GLY A 265 -6.86 -11.25 7.13
C GLY A 265 -5.78 -12.05 7.86
N GLN A 266 -4.95 -11.39 8.69
CA GLN A 266 -3.89 -12.04 9.46
C GLN A 266 -4.29 -12.22 10.93
N ILE A 267 -4.00 -13.41 11.50
CA ILE A 267 -3.98 -13.66 12.95
C ILE A 267 -2.57 -13.89 13.49
N ASP A 268 -1.62 -14.07 12.59
CA ASP A 268 -0.18 -14.06 12.84
C ASP A 268 0.48 -13.10 11.87
N CYS A 269 1.55 -12.46 12.31
CA CYS A 269 2.32 -11.60 11.42
C CYS A 269 3.13 -12.46 10.44
N ASN A 270 2.78 -12.41 9.16
CA ASN A 270 3.49 -13.13 8.11
C ASN A 270 4.73 -12.37 7.58
N MET A 271 5.13 -11.28 8.24
CA MET A 271 6.34 -10.53 7.94
C MET A 271 7.54 -11.11 8.70
N GLY A 272 8.74 -11.02 8.12
CA GLY A 272 9.98 -11.36 8.81
C GLY A 272 10.23 -12.87 8.97
N ASN A 273 10.44 -13.60 7.86
CA ASN A 273 10.91 -15.00 7.80
C ASN A 273 10.26 -16.01 8.77
N ASN A 274 9.08 -15.70 9.34
CA ASN A 274 8.37 -16.59 10.24
C ASN A 274 7.66 -17.68 9.44
N LYS A 275 8.34 -18.81 9.23
CA LYS A 275 7.82 -19.97 8.49
C LYS A 275 6.68 -20.69 9.21
N GLU A 276 6.55 -20.49 10.52
CA GLU A 276 5.55 -21.13 11.37
C GLU A 276 4.28 -20.28 11.53
N ALA A 277 4.28 -19.03 11.04
CA ALA A 277 3.11 -18.17 11.07
C ALA A 277 1.93 -18.81 10.34
N ILE A 278 0.74 -18.71 10.95
CA ILE A 278 -0.52 -19.03 10.28
C ILE A 278 -0.66 -18.10 9.07
N GLY A 279 -0.93 -18.67 7.89
CA GLY A 279 -1.02 -17.93 6.65
C GLY A 279 -2.19 -16.95 6.64
N ILE A 280 -2.19 -16.02 5.69
CA ILE A 280 -3.30 -15.09 5.47
C ILE A 280 -4.60 -15.87 5.19
N LEU A 281 -5.72 -15.41 5.73
CA LEU A 281 -7.05 -15.96 5.43
C LEU A 281 -7.31 -16.04 3.91
N ASP A 282 -7.96 -17.11 3.46
CA ASP A 282 -8.23 -17.44 2.06
C ASP A 282 -6.98 -17.85 1.24
N SER A 283 -5.83 -18.09 1.88
CA SER A 283 -4.59 -18.52 1.21
C SER A 283 -4.53 -20.00 0.84
N GLN A 284 -5.44 -20.81 1.39
CA GLN A 284 -5.61 -22.24 1.11
C GLN A 284 -7.04 -22.62 1.48
N HIS A 285 -7.66 -23.61 0.83
CA HIS A 285 -8.95 -24.13 1.22
C HIS A 285 -8.94 -25.66 1.12
N ILE A 286 -8.93 -26.36 2.26
CA ILE A 286 -8.88 -27.82 2.30
C ILE A 286 -9.76 -28.40 3.41
N HIS A 287 -10.09 -29.69 3.28
CA HIS A 287 -11.03 -30.40 4.15
C HIS A 287 -10.40 -31.66 4.75
N ALA A 288 -10.73 -31.97 6.00
CA ALA A 288 -10.38 -33.21 6.70
C ALA A 288 -11.57 -33.75 7.50
N ASN A 289 -11.54 -35.04 7.83
CA ASN A 289 -12.54 -35.70 8.65
C ASN A 289 -12.09 -35.70 10.11
N ILE A 290 -12.99 -35.45 11.05
CA ILE A 290 -12.69 -35.48 12.49
C ILE A 290 -13.76 -36.24 13.27
N LYS A 291 -13.32 -36.99 14.29
CA LYS A 291 -14.16 -37.39 15.42
C LYS A 291 -13.42 -37.26 16.74
N VAL A 292 -14.18 -36.93 17.78
CA VAL A 292 -13.71 -36.90 19.17
C VAL A 292 -14.61 -37.77 20.03
N TYR A 293 -14.03 -38.70 20.76
CA TYR A 293 -14.73 -39.58 21.70
C TYR A 293 -14.30 -39.29 23.13
N VAL A 294 -15.27 -39.24 24.04
CA VAL A 294 -15.06 -39.13 25.49
C VAL A 294 -15.84 -40.25 26.16
N ASN A 295 -15.12 -41.19 26.78
CA ASN A 295 -15.67 -42.39 27.44
C ASN A 295 -16.66 -43.16 26.54
N GLY A 296 -16.29 -43.35 25.27
CA GLY A 296 -17.11 -44.06 24.27
C GLY A 296 -18.23 -43.24 23.62
N ASN A 297 -18.50 -42.01 24.09
CA ASN A 297 -19.48 -41.11 23.49
C ASN A 297 -18.81 -40.14 22.52
N ALA A 298 -19.33 -40.04 21.29
CA ALA A 298 -18.85 -39.06 20.32
C ALA A 298 -19.33 -37.65 20.68
N LEU A 299 -18.42 -36.67 20.62
CA LEU A 299 -18.81 -35.26 20.71
C LEU A 299 -19.55 -34.85 19.44
N ASP A 300 -20.63 -34.09 19.63
CA ASP A 300 -21.44 -33.57 18.53
C ASP A 300 -21.06 -32.11 18.22
N PHE A 301 -20.37 -31.93 17.09
CA PHE A 301 -20.00 -30.62 16.56
C PHE A 301 -21.08 -30.01 15.64
N ALA A 302 -22.17 -30.74 15.32
CA ALA A 302 -23.26 -30.26 14.47
C ALA A 302 -24.26 -29.37 15.23
N LYS A 303 -23.73 -28.41 15.98
CA LYS A 303 -24.51 -27.44 16.76
C LYS A 303 -24.24 -26.04 16.24
N SER A 304 -25.28 -25.22 16.16
CA SER A 304 -25.18 -23.82 15.73
C SER A 304 -24.19 -23.01 16.57
N GLU A 305 -24.03 -23.37 17.84
CA GLU A 305 -23.04 -22.78 18.74
C GLU A 305 -21.57 -23.15 18.43
N TYR A 306 -21.29 -24.06 17.50
CA TYR A 306 -19.94 -24.46 17.08
C TYR A 306 -19.61 -24.12 15.62
N TYR A 307 -20.61 -23.76 14.83
CA TYR A 307 -20.39 -23.41 13.43
C TYR A 307 -19.61 -22.11 13.27
N MET A 308 -18.69 -22.12 12.30
CA MET A 308 -17.98 -20.91 11.82
C MET A 308 -17.34 -20.08 12.95
N LYS A 309 -16.83 -20.71 14.01
CA LYS A 309 -16.24 -19.97 15.15
C LYS A 309 -14.93 -19.29 14.81
N SER A 310 -14.09 -19.93 14.00
CA SER A 310 -12.91 -19.31 13.39
C SER A 310 -13.06 -19.33 11.87
N SER A 311 -12.72 -18.22 11.22
CA SER A 311 -12.68 -18.14 9.76
C SER A 311 -11.52 -18.96 9.18
N PHE A 312 -10.50 -19.29 9.99
CA PHE A 312 -9.34 -20.08 9.56
C PHE A 312 -9.59 -21.59 9.59
N ILE A 313 -10.33 -22.07 10.59
CA ILE A 313 -10.67 -23.48 10.74
C ILE A 313 -12.02 -23.64 11.45
N HIS A 314 -12.96 -24.37 10.86
CA HIS A 314 -14.30 -24.55 11.44
C HIS A 314 -15.02 -25.78 10.92
N VAL A 315 -16.13 -26.08 11.57
CA VAL A 315 -17.25 -26.87 11.04
C VAL A 315 -18.30 -25.92 10.48
N GLU A 316 -19.00 -26.32 9.41
CA GLU A 316 -20.05 -25.51 8.78
C GLU A 316 -21.45 -26.07 9.05
N ASP A 317 -22.46 -25.21 8.93
CA ASP A 317 -23.86 -25.64 8.90
C ASP A 317 -24.18 -26.24 7.53
N ASN A 318 -24.10 -27.55 7.40
CA ASN A 318 -24.57 -28.22 6.21
C ASN A 318 -25.92 -28.90 6.46
N GLN A 319 -26.69 -29.09 5.38
CA GLN A 319 -28.03 -29.68 5.45
C GLN A 319 -28.03 -31.14 5.94
N ASN A 320 -26.87 -31.80 6.02
CA ASN A 320 -26.73 -33.16 6.52
C ASN A 320 -25.99 -33.18 7.86
N LYS A 321 -26.73 -33.25 8.96
CA LYS A 321 -26.18 -33.26 10.34
C LYS A 321 -24.97 -34.20 10.55
N GLU A 322 -24.92 -35.33 9.86
CA GLU A 322 -23.78 -36.26 9.97
C GLU A 322 -22.49 -35.70 9.35
N ASN A 323 -22.63 -34.90 8.30
CA ASN A 323 -21.53 -34.21 7.62
C ASN A 323 -21.07 -33.00 8.44
N ALA A 324 -22.00 -32.18 8.96
CA ALA A 324 -21.70 -30.96 9.73
C ALA A 324 -20.86 -31.22 10.98
N SER A 325 -21.02 -32.38 11.62
CA SER A 325 -20.26 -32.76 12.81
C SER A 325 -18.90 -33.39 12.50
N SER A 326 -18.63 -33.76 11.25
CA SER A 326 -17.53 -34.67 10.89
C SER A 326 -16.49 -34.09 9.95
N VAL A 327 -16.69 -32.90 9.39
CA VAL A 327 -15.77 -32.28 8.41
C VAL A 327 -15.23 -30.95 8.92
N LEU A 328 -13.90 -30.84 8.97
CA LEU A 328 -13.19 -29.59 9.21
C LEU A 328 -12.88 -28.90 7.88
N HIS A 329 -13.17 -27.60 7.83
CA HIS A 329 -12.79 -26.69 6.76
C HIS A 329 -11.62 -25.85 7.24
N MET A 330 -10.53 -25.78 6.48
CA MET A 330 -9.39 -24.90 6.75
C MET A 330 -9.19 -23.93 5.60
N HIS A 331 -9.16 -22.63 5.90
CA HIS A 331 -9.10 -21.53 4.93
C HIS A 331 -7.76 -20.77 4.92
N ALA A 332 -6.69 -21.34 5.48
CA ALA A 332 -5.36 -20.76 5.38
C ALA A 332 -4.27 -21.83 5.46
N LYS A 333 -3.04 -21.44 5.12
CA LYS A 333 -1.86 -22.29 5.33
C LYS A 333 -1.47 -22.35 6.80
N ASN A 334 -0.83 -23.45 7.19
CA ASN A 334 -0.24 -23.63 8.53
C ASN A 334 -1.22 -23.45 9.69
N VAL A 335 -2.52 -23.74 9.53
CA VAL A 335 -3.47 -23.64 10.65
C VAL A 335 -3.39 -24.90 11.51
N PRO A 336 -2.93 -24.80 12.77
CA PRO A 336 -2.80 -25.95 13.65
C PRO A 336 -4.16 -26.37 14.24
N LEU A 337 -4.34 -27.66 14.51
CA LEU A 337 -5.61 -28.20 15.01
C LEU A 337 -6.04 -27.60 16.36
N TRP A 338 -5.11 -27.16 17.21
CA TRP A 338 -5.47 -26.51 18.48
C TRP A 338 -6.37 -25.29 18.27
N LEU A 339 -6.25 -24.59 17.13
CA LEU A 339 -7.05 -23.39 16.85
C LEU A 339 -8.54 -23.73 16.76
N PHE A 340 -8.88 -24.88 16.17
CA PHE A 340 -10.25 -25.37 16.12
C PHE A 340 -10.82 -25.53 17.53
N PHE A 341 -10.16 -26.31 18.39
CA PHE A 341 -10.62 -26.53 19.77
C PHE A 341 -10.73 -25.21 20.55
N ARG A 342 -9.72 -24.33 20.42
CA ARG A 342 -9.72 -23.03 21.08
C ARG A 342 -10.91 -22.16 20.65
N SER A 343 -11.27 -22.20 19.36
CA SER A 343 -12.42 -21.45 18.84
C SER A 343 -13.77 -21.91 19.42
N LEU A 344 -13.84 -23.17 19.88
CA LEU A 344 -15.02 -23.75 20.54
C LEU A 344 -15.02 -23.53 22.06
N GLY A 345 -14.01 -22.87 22.63
CA GLY A 345 -13.83 -22.77 24.08
C GLY A 345 -13.27 -24.03 24.72
N MET A 346 -12.74 -24.96 23.92
CA MET A 346 -12.01 -26.14 24.37
C MET A 346 -10.50 -25.87 24.33
N LYS A 347 -9.70 -26.76 24.92
CA LYS A 347 -8.24 -26.64 24.89
C LYS A 347 -7.60 -27.98 24.58
N LEU A 348 -6.94 -28.09 23.43
CA LEU A 348 -6.15 -29.27 23.07
C LEU A 348 -4.68 -29.01 23.39
N GLU A 349 -4.10 -29.87 24.22
CA GLU A 349 -2.70 -29.87 24.61
C GLU A 349 -2.03 -31.19 24.15
N LYS A 350 -0.74 -31.36 24.44
CA LYS A 350 0.01 -32.56 24.01
C LYS A 350 -0.58 -33.85 24.59
N ASP A 351 -1.05 -33.80 25.84
CA ASP A 351 -1.47 -34.94 26.65
C ASP A 351 -2.82 -34.74 27.34
N SER A 352 -3.50 -33.63 27.06
CA SER A 352 -4.80 -33.29 27.67
C SER A 352 -5.77 -32.61 26.71
N LEU A 353 -7.06 -32.79 27.00
CA LEU A 353 -8.18 -32.11 26.32
C LEU A 353 -9.09 -31.49 27.39
N THR A 354 -9.24 -30.16 27.37
CA THR A 354 -10.22 -29.45 28.19
C THR A 354 -11.51 -29.25 27.39
N LEU A 355 -12.64 -29.70 27.93
CA LEU A 355 -13.97 -29.51 27.35
C LEU A 355 -14.54 -28.12 27.69
N VAL A 356 -15.66 -27.76 27.05
CA VAL A 356 -16.32 -26.44 27.21
C VAL A 356 -16.79 -26.19 28.64
N ASP A 357 -17.13 -27.25 29.39
CA ASP A 357 -17.52 -27.18 30.80
C ASP A 357 -16.32 -27.05 31.75
N GLY A 358 -15.09 -27.01 31.22
CA GLY A 358 -13.85 -26.93 31.99
C GLY A 358 -13.31 -28.28 32.46
N GLN A 359 -13.98 -29.41 32.16
CA GLN A 359 -13.46 -30.73 32.47
C GLN A 359 -12.14 -30.96 31.72
N VAL A 360 -11.07 -31.29 32.45
CA VAL A 360 -9.76 -31.62 31.89
C VAL A 360 -9.60 -33.13 31.81
N LEU A 361 -9.38 -33.65 30.61
CA LEU A 361 -9.17 -35.06 30.33
C LEU A 361 -7.66 -35.33 30.16
N THR A 362 -7.02 -35.99 31.13
CA THR A 362 -5.58 -36.33 31.13
C THR A 362 -5.37 -37.84 31.15
N THR A 363 -4.19 -38.30 30.72
CA THR A 363 -3.82 -39.73 30.76
C THR A 363 -3.47 -40.18 32.17
N GLU A 364 -4.49 -40.49 32.97
CA GLU A 364 -4.35 -40.88 34.37
C GLU A 364 -5.38 -41.96 34.76
N ASN A 365 -5.14 -42.64 35.89
CA ASN A 365 -6.13 -43.52 36.55
C ASN A 365 -6.77 -44.60 35.65
N GLY A 366 -5.97 -45.20 34.76
CA GLY A 366 -6.44 -46.24 33.82
C GLY A 366 -7.11 -45.71 32.55
N ASN A 367 -7.33 -44.40 32.46
CA ASN A 367 -7.74 -43.73 31.24
C ASN A 367 -6.54 -43.19 30.46
N SER A 368 -6.76 -42.90 29.18
CA SER A 368 -5.76 -42.35 28.28
C SER A 368 -6.41 -41.48 27.21
N LEU A 369 -5.76 -40.37 26.89
CA LEU A 369 -6.02 -39.59 25.69
C LEU A 369 -5.17 -40.15 24.54
N LYS A 370 -5.81 -40.55 23.45
CA LYS A 370 -5.19 -41.23 22.32
C LYS A 370 -5.50 -40.47 21.03
N PHE A 371 -4.51 -40.39 20.15
CA PHE A 371 -4.62 -39.69 18.88
C PHE A 371 -4.37 -40.66 17.73
N TYR A 372 -5.16 -40.54 16.66
CA TYR A 372 -4.96 -41.30 15.44
C TYR A 372 -5.08 -40.40 14.21
N LEU A 373 -4.19 -40.64 13.26
CA LEU A 373 -4.18 -40.07 11.92
C LEU A 373 -4.30 -41.22 10.93
N ASP A 374 -5.35 -41.22 10.11
CA ASP A 374 -5.64 -42.29 9.14
C ASP A 374 -5.63 -43.70 9.75
N GLY A 375 -6.19 -43.80 10.96
CA GLY A 375 -6.26 -45.04 11.74
C GLY A 375 -4.94 -45.49 12.39
N LYS A 376 -3.84 -44.75 12.18
CA LYS A 376 -2.55 -45.02 12.83
C LYS A 376 -2.39 -44.14 14.06
N LYS A 377 -1.95 -44.73 15.17
CA LYS A 377 -1.69 -44.01 16.41
C LYS A 377 -0.56 -42.99 16.21
N VAL A 378 -0.74 -41.78 16.73
CA VAL A 378 0.27 -40.70 16.74
C VAL A 378 0.43 -40.12 18.15
N ASP A 379 1.53 -39.41 18.39
CA ASP A 379 1.85 -38.88 19.73
C ASP A 379 1.02 -37.65 20.12
N GLY A 380 0.45 -36.94 19.14
CA GLY A 380 -0.32 -35.74 19.37
C GLY A 380 -0.85 -35.16 18.07
N LEU A 381 -1.93 -34.39 18.17
CA LEU A 381 -2.50 -33.64 17.05
C LEU A 381 -2.55 -32.13 17.29
N ARG A 382 -2.14 -31.63 18.46
CA ARG A 382 -2.24 -30.22 18.85
C ARG A 382 -1.73 -29.26 17.76
N ASP A 383 -0.48 -29.41 17.36
CA ASP A 383 0.19 -28.54 16.39
C ASP A 383 0.14 -29.10 14.96
N TYR A 384 -0.61 -30.19 14.76
CA TYR A 384 -0.74 -30.82 13.45
C TYR A 384 -1.55 -29.92 12.51
N VAL A 385 -1.01 -29.71 11.31
CA VAL A 385 -1.67 -29.04 10.19
C VAL A 385 -2.13 -30.13 9.22
N PHE A 386 -3.45 -30.39 9.20
CA PHE A 386 -3.98 -31.49 8.43
C PHE A 386 -3.79 -31.31 6.92
N GLN A 387 -3.70 -32.43 6.22
CA GLN A 387 -3.66 -32.51 4.76
C GLN A 387 -5.05 -32.84 4.19
N PRO A 388 -5.28 -32.62 2.88
CA PRO A 388 -6.56 -32.93 2.28
C PRO A 388 -6.97 -34.39 2.52
N LEU A 389 -8.21 -34.58 2.99
CA LEU A 389 -8.85 -35.88 3.25
C LEU A 389 -8.34 -36.68 4.45
N ASP A 390 -7.46 -36.11 5.27
CA ASP A 390 -7.00 -36.74 6.51
C ASP A 390 -8.18 -37.20 7.38
N LYS A 391 -7.96 -38.27 8.14
CA LYS A 391 -8.90 -38.76 9.16
C LYS A 391 -8.30 -38.62 10.54
N LEU A 392 -8.86 -37.69 11.31
CA LEU A 392 -8.44 -37.36 12.65
C LEU A 392 -9.36 -38.02 13.67
N LEU A 393 -8.79 -38.76 14.62
CA LEU A 393 -9.51 -39.27 15.77
C LEU A 393 -8.79 -38.86 17.05
N ILE A 394 -9.55 -38.26 17.97
CA ILE A 394 -9.14 -38.07 19.36
C ILE A 394 -10.04 -38.95 20.23
N SER A 395 -9.47 -39.83 21.02
CA SER A 395 -10.22 -40.76 21.87
C SER A 395 -9.73 -40.69 23.31
N TYR A 396 -10.62 -40.31 24.22
CA TYR A 396 -10.42 -40.37 25.65
C TYR A 396 -11.26 -41.50 26.26
N GLY A 397 -10.63 -42.37 27.04
CA GLY A 397 -11.28 -43.49 27.72
C GLY A 397 -10.27 -44.50 28.27
N PRO A 398 -10.68 -45.74 28.61
CA PRO A 398 -9.78 -46.76 29.12
C PRO A 398 -8.54 -46.97 28.25
N LYS A 399 -7.39 -47.29 28.85
CA LYS A 399 -6.14 -47.59 28.13
C LYS A 399 -6.38 -48.67 27.06
N ASP A 400 -6.97 -49.79 27.50
CA ASP A 400 -7.35 -50.92 26.66
C ASP A 400 -8.83 -50.86 26.30
N ASP A 401 -9.22 -49.81 25.56
CA ASP A 401 -10.61 -49.61 25.13
C ASP A 401 -11.02 -50.66 24.07
N PRO A 402 -11.95 -51.58 24.37
CA PRO A 402 -12.39 -52.61 23.42
C PRO A 402 -13.12 -52.03 22.21
N ASN A 403 -13.64 -50.80 22.31
CA ASN A 403 -14.36 -50.12 21.23
C ASN A 403 -13.45 -49.26 20.35
N LEU A 404 -12.14 -49.24 20.61
CA LEU A 404 -11.20 -48.38 19.89
C LEU A 404 -11.25 -48.60 18.38
N GLN A 405 -11.28 -49.86 17.93
CA GLN A 405 -11.33 -50.16 16.49
C GLN A 405 -12.64 -49.66 15.85
N THR A 406 -13.75 -49.74 16.59
CA THR A 406 -15.04 -49.20 16.15
C THR A 406 -14.98 -47.67 16.03
N GLN A 407 -14.32 -46.99 16.96
CA GLN A 407 -14.12 -45.53 16.91
C GLN A 407 -13.24 -45.11 15.71
N ILE A 408 -12.15 -45.85 15.44
CA ILE A 408 -11.29 -45.62 14.26
C ILE A 408 -12.10 -45.78 12.96
N ASN A 409 -12.88 -46.84 12.86
CA ASN A 409 -13.68 -47.13 11.67
C ASN A 409 -14.86 -46.16 11.51
N SER A 410 -15.29 -45.47 12.57
CA SER A 410 -16.41 -44.54 12.52
C SER A 410 -16.04 -43.17 11.95
N VAL A 411 -14.74 -42.85 11.81
CA VAL A 411 -14.31 -41.61 11.15
C VAL A 411 -14.69 -41.68 9.68
N THR A 412 -15.50 -40.71 9.25
CA THR A 412 -16.17 -40.75 7.93
C THR A 412 -15.20 -40.39 6.79
N ASN A 413 -15.74 -40.35 5.57
CA ASN A 413 -15.03 -39.89 4.38
C ASN A 413 -15.71 -38.67 3.74
N TYR A 414 -16.50 -37.90 4.50
CA TYR A 414 -17.31 -36.82 3.97
C TYR A 414 -16.49 -35.64 3.45
N ALA A 415 -15.23 -35.47 3.88
CA ALA A 415 -14.34 -34.41 3.38
C ALA A 415 -14.14 -34.45 1.86
N LYS A 416 -14.28 -35.62 1.21
CA LYS A 416 -14.17 -35.76 -0.26
C LYS A 416 -15.31 -35.05 -1.00
N ASP A 417 -16.49 -34.96 -0.37
CA ASP A 417 -17.70 -34.41 -0.98
C ASP A 417 -17.67 -32.86 -0.98
N HIS A 418 -16.67 -32.28 -0.33
CA HIS A 418 -16.44 -30.83 -0.20
C HIS A 418 -15.29 -30.31 -1.05
N GLN A 419 -14.60 -31.15 -1.81
CA GLN A 419 -13.57 -30.70 -2.76
C GLN A 419 -14.25 -30.02 -3.96
N LYS A 420 -14.45 -28.70 -3.89
CA LYS A 420 -14.95 -27.87 -5.00
C LYS A 420 -13.84 -27.08 -5.67
#